data_AF-A0A1G4KJE5-F1
#
_entry.id   AF-A0A1G4KJE5-F1
#
_cell.length_a   1.000
_cell.length_b   1.000
_cell.length_c   1.000
_cell.angle_alpha   90.00
_cell.angle_beta   90.00
_cell.angle_gamma   90.00
#
_symmetry.space_group_name_H-M   'P 1'
#
loop_
_entity.id
_entity.type
_entity.pdbx_description
1 polymer ?
#
loop_
_entity_poly.entity_id
_entity_poly.type
_entity_poly.pdbx_seq_one_letter_code
_entity_poly.pdbx_strand_id
1 'polypeptide(L)'
;MINRDASYLKSLNQEHRVIRLLYHRNKNQHRKSIWWAQFNQLKRCVSNVIAVIERGKSSSAKKRKELCSLVGRFTGRQAGKFYYSFNGIISLGQFVTLGIVLVGILARVYDLFLRIEKELDLESSKKADESVGFACPRMSEQDLRRLTVEDFGEEIAETLSTNKPVIQETGQRNPETEIKQKKKKKKGQRKKSAIDDIFG
;
A
#
# COMPACT_ATOMS: atom_id res chain seq x y z
N MET A 1 -15.34 33.83 -0.61
CA MET A 1 -14.51 32.68 -0.17
C MET A 1 -14.56 31.45 -1.11
N ILE A 2 -15.36 31.43 -2.19
CA ILE A 2 -15.57 30.23 -3.03
C ILE A 2 -14.39 29.91 -3.99
N ASN A 3 -13.50 30.87 -4.26
CA ASN A 3 -12.50 30.72 -5.34
C ASN A 3 -11.24 29.91 -4.97
N ARG A 4 -10.85 29.85 -3.69
CA ARG A 4 -9.62 29.16 -3.28
C ARG A 4 -9.79 27.64 -3.24
N ASP A 5 -10.94 27.18 -2.77
CA ASP A 5 -11.30 25.76 -2.72
C ASP A 5 -11.30 25.09 -4.09
N ALA A 6 -11.74 25.83 -5.11
CA ALA A 6 -11.77 25.35 -6.48
C ALA A 6 -10.35 25.13 -7.07
N SER A 7 -9.35 25.92 -6.66
CA SER A 7 -8.03 25.90 -7.28
C SER A 7 -7.19 24.68 -6.86
N TYR A 8 -7.09 24.41 -5.55
CA TYR A 8 -6.35 23.24 -5.08
C TYR A 8 -7.10 21.94 -5.39
N LEU A 9 -8.44 21.94 -5.39
CA LEU A 9 -9.24 20.78 -5.78
C LEU A 9 -9.05 20.44 -7.27
N LYS A 10 -9.01 21.43 -8.15
CA LYS A 10 -8.71 21.22 -9.58
C LYS A 10 -7.31 20.62 -9.77
N SER A 11 -6.32 21.15 -9.04
CA SER A 11 -4.94 20.65 -9.08
C SER A 11 -4.86 19.21 -8.56
N LEU A 12 -5.53 18.90 -7.45
CA LEU A 12 -5.56 17.55 -6.88
C LEU A 12 -6.25 16.54 -7.80
N ASN A 13 -7.36 16.94 -8.44
CA ASN A 13 -8.04 16.12 -9.45
C ASN A 13 -7.15 15.85 -10.67
N GLN A 14 -6.36 16.84 -11.11
CA GLN A 14 -5.41 16.66 -12.19
C GLN A 14 -4.31 15.63 -11.82
N GLU A 15 -3.71 15.74 -10.63
CA GLU A 15 -2.74 14.74 -10.16
C GLU A 15 -3.38 13.35 -10.02
N HIS A 16 -4.62 13.27 -9.55
CA HIS A 16 -5.35 12.01 -9.45
C HIS A 16 -5.59 11.35 -10.81
N ARG A 17 -5.90 12.15 -11.84
CA ARG A 17 -6.02 11.65 -13.21
C ARG A 17 -4.70 11.05 -13.70
N VAL A 18 -3.58 11.75 -13.48
CA VAL A 18 -2.24 11.25 -13.84
C VAL A 18 -1.95 9.93 -13.11
N ILE A 19 -2.21 9.88 -11.80
CA ILE A 19 -2.06 8.66 -10.99
C ILE A 19 -2.88 7.50 -11.56
N ARG A 20 -4.15 7.74 -11.91
CA ARG A 20 -5.03 6.70 -12.48
C ARG A 20 -4.50 6.19 -13.82
N LEU A 21 -4.09 7.08 -14.72
CA LEU A 21 -3.54 6.69 -16.02
C LEU A 21 -2.27 5.84 -15.86
N LEU A 22 -1.35 6.29 -14.99
CA LEU A 22 -0.13 5.54 -14.70
C LEU A 22 -0.45 4.18 -14.07
N TYR A 23 -1.44 4.13 -13.18
CA TYR A 23 -1.91 2.90 -12.55
C TYR A 23 -2.45 1.90 -13.58
N HIS A 24 -3.31 2.32 -14.50
CA HIS A 24 -3.84 1.43 -15.53
C HIS A 24 -2.75 0.93 -16.48
N ARG A 25 -1.85 1.81 -16.92
CA ARG A 25 -0.79 1.47 -17.87
C ARG A 25 0.21 0.43 -17.34
N ASN A 26 0.47 0.44 -16.04
CA ASN A 26 1.55 -0.31 -15.42
C ASN A 26 1.07 -1.50 -14.56
N LYS A 27 -0.25 -1.69 -14.40
CA LYS A 27 -0.84 -2.71 -13.53
C LYS A 27 -0.38 -4.13 -13.87
N ASN A 28 -0.42 -4.49 -15.15
CA ASN A 28 -0.14 -5.87 -15.55
C ASN A 28 1.33 -6.26 -15.34
N GLN A 29 2.24 -5.29 -15.42
CA GLN A 29 3.68 -5.50 -15.28
C GLN A 29 4.10 -5.58 -13.81
N HIS A 30 3.45 -4.81 -12.93
CA HIS A 30 3.99 -4.57 -11.58
C HIS A 30 3.06 -4.96 -10.44
N ARG A 31 1.90 -5.57 -10.70
CA ARG A 31 0.89 -5.92 -9.67
C ARG A 31 1.41 -6.65 -8.43
N LYS A 32 2.50 -7.44 -8.56
CA LYS A 32 3.09 -8.24 -7.47
C LYS A 32 4.22 -7.52 -6.72
N SER A 33 4.64 -6.34 -7.18
CA SER A 33 5.76 -5.63 -6.56
C SER A 33 5.32 -4.83 -5.32
N ILE A 34 6.21 -4.73 -4.33
CA ILE A 34 5.95 -4.01 -3.07
C ILE A 34 5.64 -2.54 -3.35
N TRP A 35 6.43 -1.91 -4.21
CA TRP A 35 6.22 -0.50 -4.57
C TRP A 35 4.90 -0.26 -5.30
N TRP A 36 4.37 -1.25 -6.02
CA TRP A 36 3.04 -1.15 -6.62
C TRP A 36 1.94 -1.10 -5.58
N ALA A 37 2.05 -1.88 -4.51
CA ALA A 37 1.13 -1.81 -3.39
C ALA A 37 1.17 -0.41 -2.73
N GLN A 38 2.36 0.15 -2.56
CA GLN A 38 2.54 1.52 -2.05
C GLN A 38 1.94 2.57 -2.98
N PHE A 39 2.13 2.45 -4.29
CA PHE A 39 1.51 3.33 -5.28
C PHE A 39 -0.02 3.23 -5.29
N ASN A 40 -0.57 2.01 -5.15
CA ASN A 40 -2.00 1.81 -5.01
C ASN A 40 -2.56 2.47 -3.73
N GLN A 41 -1.79 2.43 -2.64
CA GLN A 41 -2.16 3.09 -1.39
C GLN A 41 -2.17 4.61 -1.56
N LEU A 42 -1.15 5.20 -2.19
CA LEU A 42 -1.13 6.62 -2.56
C LEU A 42 -2.38 7.02 -3.37
N LYS A 43 -2.73 6.24 -4.40
CA LYS A 43 -3.94 6.45 -5.20
C LYS A 43 -5.22 6.43 -4.36
N ARG A 44 -5.33 5.52 -3.38
CA ARG A 44 -6.46 5.43 -2.47
C ARG A 44 -6.52 6.65 -1.54
N CYS A 45 -5.40 7.07 -0.96
CA CYS A 45 -5.33 8.27 -0.14
C CYS A 45 -5.84 9.51 -0.88
N VAL A 46 -5.35 9.74 -2.11
CA VAL A 46 -5.79 10.87 -2.94
C VAL A 46 -7.28 10.76 -3.26
N SER A 47 -7.78 9.58 -3.63
CA SER A 47 -9.21 9.35 -3.87
C SER A 47 -10.08 9.68 -2.66
N ASN A 48 -9.65 9.28 -1.46
CA ASN A 48 -10.39 9.48 -0.23
C ASN A 48 -10.45 10.97 0.12
N VAL A 49 -9.33 11.71 -0.02
CA VAL A 49 -9.30 13.15 0.21
C VAL A 49 -10.25 13.87 -0.76
N ILE A 50 -10.19 13.55 -2.06
CA ILE A 50 -11.10 14.12 -3.06
C ILE A 50 -12.56 13.82 -2.70
N ALA A 51 -12.88 12.57 -2.35
CA ALA A 51 -14.23 12.17 -2.00
C ALA A 51 -14.76 12.94 -0.78
N VAL A 52 -13.93 13.21 0.23
CA VAL A 52 -14.34 14.01 1.40
C VAL A 52 -14.54 15.49 1.01
N ILE A 53 -13.68 16.05 0.16
CA ILE A 53 -13.82 17.42 -0.33
C ILE A 53 -15.08 17.58 -1.19
N GLU A 54 -15.41 16.61 -2.03
CA GLU A 54 -16.58 16.66 -2.91
C GLU A 54 -17.88 16.25 -2.21
N ARG A 55 -17.80 15.54 -1.08
CA ARG A 55 -18.96 15.21 -0.24
C ARG A 55 -19.65 16.52 0.16
N GLY A 56 -20.91 16.65 -0.27
CA GLY A 56 -21.77 17.85 -0.17
C GLY A 56 -22.13 18.25 1.27
N LYS A 57 -23.43 18.40 1.58
CA LYS A 57 -24.02 18.97 2.83
C LYS A 57 -23.64 18.29 4.17
N SER A 58 -22.45 17.72 4.31
CA SER A 58 -21.90 17.30 5.61
C SER A 58 -21.63 18.53 6.48
N SER A 59 -21.82 18.39 7.79
CA SER A 59 -21.41 19.42 8.75
C SER A 59 -19.95 19.79 8.50
N SER A 60 -19.70 21.07 8.20
CA SER A 60 -18.36 21.61 7.90
C SER A 60 -17.34 21.22 8.97
N ALA A 61 -17.74 21.13 10.25
CA ALA A 61 -16.88 20.68 11.33
C ALA A 61 -16.46 19.21 11.20
N LYS A 62 -17.39 18.30 10.90
CA LYS A 62 -17.11 16.86 10.72
C LYS A 62 -16.18 16.62 9.53
N LYS A 63 -16.48 17.27 8.40
CA LYS A 63 -15.67 17.22 7.18
C LYS A 63 -14.23 17.68 7.41
N ARG A 64 -14.04 18.78 8.14
CA ARG A 64 -12.71 19.29 8.49
C ARG A 64 -11.92 18.32 9.38
N LYS A 65 -12.56 17.76 10.42
CA LYS A 65 -11.91 16.76 11.30
C LYS A 65 -11.48 15.52 10.51
N GLU A 66 -12.35 15.04 9.61
CA GLU A 66 -12.05 13.91 8.73
C GLU A 66 -10.86 14.23 7.81
N LEU A 67 -10.85 15.39 7.14
CA LEU A 67 -9.73 15.83 6.29
C LEU A 67 -8.43 15.96 7.06
N CYS A 68 -8.44 16.64 8.21
CA CYS A 68 -7.27 16.80 9.06
C CYS A 68 -6.70 15.43 9.48
N SER A 69 -7.56 14.50 9.90
CA SER A 69 -7.11 13.15 10.25
C SER A 69 -6.52 12.39 9.07
N LEU A 70 -7.08 12.54 7.87
CA LEU A 70 -6.66 11.81 6.68
C LEU A 70 -5.33 12.35 6.13
N VAL A 71 -5.23 13.68 6.03
CA VAL A 71 -4.03 14.40 5.59
C VAL A 71 -2.91 14.24 6.60
N GLY A 72 -3.16 14.44 7.90
CA GLY A 72 -2.16 14.26 8.96
C GLY A 72 -1.61 12.83 9.02
N ARG A 73 -2.47 11.82 8.81
CA ARG A 73 -2.02 10.41 8.69
C ARG A 73 -1.16 10.18 7.44
N PHE A 74 -1.41 10.90 6.36
CA PHE A 74 -0.60 10.80 5.16
C PHE A 74 0.78 11.44 5.39
N THR A 75 0.81 12.69 5.84
CA THR A 75 2.04 13.48 6.01
C THR A 75 2.95 12.89 7.09
N GLY A 76 2.40 12.46 8.23
CA GLY A 76 3.19 11.96 9.36
C GLY A 76 3.69 10.52 9.23
N ARG A 77 3.02 9.64 8.45
CA ARG A 77 3.37 8.20 8.42
C ARG A 77 3.53 7.61 7.02
N GLN A 78 2.66 7.96 6.08
CA GLN A 78 2.61 7.26 4.79
C GLN A 78 3.59 7.85 3.76
N ALA A 79 3.76 9.18 3.75
CA ALA A 79 4.62 9.86 2.80
C ALA A 79 6.07 9.32 2.82
N GLY A 80 6.65 9.12 4.01
CA GLY A 80 7.98 8.52 4.16
C GLY A 80 8.07 7.11 3.58
N LYS A 81 7.09 6.24 3.86
CA LYS A 81 7.05 4.87 3.32
C LYS A 81 7.00 4.85 1.80
N PHE A 82 6.19 5.73 1.20
CA PHE A 82 6.10 5.86 -0.24
C PHE A 82 7.42 6.36 -0.84
N TYR A 83 8.03 7.36 -0.21
CA TYR A 83 9.32 7.89 -0.65
C TYR A 83 10.40 6.82 -0.67
N TYR A 84 10.57 6.05 0.42
CA TYR A 84 11.55 4.97 0.47
C TYR A 84 11.26 3.89 -0.58
N SER A 85 9.99 3.50 -0.73
CA SER A 85 9.62 2.47 -1.71
C SER A 85 9.89 2.90 -3.15
N PHE A 86 9.62 4.16 -3.50
CA PHE A 86 9.87 4.69 -4.85
C PHE A 86 11.35 4.93 -5.11
N ASN A 87 12.10 5.41 -4.11
CA ASN A 87 13.56 5.49 -4.22
C ASN A 87 14.20 4.11 -4.35
N GLY A 88 13.62 3.07 -3.75
CA GLY A 88 14.04 1.69 -3.99
C GLY A 88 14.00 1.32 -5.48
N ILE A 89 12.97 1.74 -6.22
CA ILE A 89 12.88 1.51 -7.68
C ILE A 89 14.05 2.20 -8.41
N ILE A 90 14.36 3.42 -8.01
CA ILE A 90 15.46 4.21 -8.59
C ILE A 90 16.80 3.52 -8.32
N SER A 91 17.03 3.10 -7.07
CA SER A 91 18.24 2.40 -6.66
C SER A 91 18.42 1.04 -7.36
N LEU A 92 17.32 0.32 -7.64
CA LEU A 92 17.37 -0.96 -8.38
C LEU A 92 17.76 -0.78 -9.86
N GLY A 93 17.60 0.42 -10.44
CA GLY A 93 18.05 0.72 -11.81
C GLY A 93 17.19 0.18 -12.96
N GLN A 94 16.29 -0.78 -12.73
CA GLN A 94 15.51 -1.41 -13.81
C GLN A 94 14.37 -0.53 -14.34
N PHE A 95 13.81 0.36 -13.51
CA PHE A 95 12.68 1.23 -13.85
C PHE A 95 12.89 2.66 -13.35
N VAL A 96 14.09 3.22 -13.55
CA VAL A 96 14.49 4.54 -13.02
C VAL A 96 13.53 5.65 -13.45
N THR A 97 13.18 5.72 -14.73
CA THR A 97 12.27 6.75 -15.26
C THR A 97 10.91 6.72 -14.56
N LEU A 98 10.35 5.53 -14.34
CA LEU A 98 9.10 5.38 -13.60
C LEU A 98 9.28 5.77 -12.13
N GLY A 99 10.39 5.37 -11.50
CA GLY A 99 10.72 5.75 -10.13
C GLY A 99 10.77 7.27 -9.92
N ILE A 100 11.45 8.00 -10.81
CA ILE A 100 11.54 9.47 -10.77
C ILE A 100 10.15 10.10 -10.93
N VAL A 101 9.34 9.60 -11.87
CA VAL A 101 7.95 10.08 -12.06
C VAL A 101 7.11 9.86 -10.80
N LEU A 102 7.24 8.70 -10.14
CA LEU A 102 6.51 8.40 -8.90
C LEU A 102 6.92 9.31 -7.75
N VAL A 103 8.22 9.60 -7.59
CA VAL A 103 8.72 10.56 -6.60
C VAL A 103 8.20 11.97 -6.92
N GLY A 104 8.18 12.38 -8.19
CA GLY A 104 7.62 13.66 -8.61
C GLY A 104 6.13 13.80 -8.28
N ILE A 105 5.33 12.75 -8.57
CA ILE A 105 3.90 12.72 -8.21
C ILE A 105 3.73 12.77 -6.69
N LEU A 106 4.53 12.02 -5.93
CA LEU A 106 4.49 12.03 -4.47
C LEU A 106 4.77 13.43 -3.93
N ALA A 107 5.79 14.12 -4.44
CA ALA A 107 6.13 15.48 -4.04
C ALA A 107 4.99 16.47 -4.32
N ARG A 108 4.36 16.39 -5.50
CA ARG A 108 3.22 17.26 -5.84
C ARG A 108 2.00 17.00 -4.96
N VAL A 109 1.66 15.74 -4.70
CA VAL A 109 0.57 15.39 -3.78
C VAL A 109 0.88 15.85 -2.36
N TYR A 110 2.13 15.70 -1.90
CA TYR A 110 2.55 16.13 -0.58
C TYR A 110 2.43 17.65 -0.40
N ASP A 111 2.87 18.45 -1.38
CA ASP A 111 2.71 19.90 -1.36
C ASP A 111 1.22 20.31 -1.33
N LEU A 112 0.37 19.69 -2.16
CA LEU A 112 -1.07 19.93 -2.13
C LEU A 112 -1.69 19.61 -0.77
N PHE A 113 -1.26 18.52 -0.14
CA PHE A 113 -1.76 18.12 1.18
C PHE A 113 -1.31 19.08 2.28
N LEU A 114 -0.07 19.57 2.24
CA LEU A 114 0.39 20.62 3.16
C LEU A 114 -0.39 21.92 3.00
N ARG A 115 -0.75 22.30 1.77
CA ARG A 115 -1.61 23.47 1.52
C ARG A 115 -2.99 23.29 2.13
N ILE A 116 -3.60 22.11 1.96
CA ILE A 116 -4.89 21.77 2.57
C ILE A 116 -4.81 21.83 4.10
N GLU A 117 -3.74 21.28 4.70
CA GLU A 117 -3.53 21.32 6.15
C GLU A 117 -3.41 22.76 6.68
N LYS A 118 -2.64 23.62 6.00
CA LYS A 118 -2.51 25.04 6.37
C LYS A 118 -3.84 25.80 6.29
N GLU A 119 -4.64 25.57 5.25
CA GLU A 119 -5.95 26.23 5.12
C GLU A 119 -6.92 25.77 6.22
N LEU A 120 -6.85 24.50 6.64
CA LEU A 120 -7.65 23.99 7.76
C LEU A 120 -7.27 24.62 9.10
N ASP A 121 -5.98 24.90 9.32
CA ASP A 121 -5.46 25.53 10.54
C ASP A 121 -5.81 27.02 10.61
N LEU A 122 -5.64 27.74 9.48
CA LEU A 122 -6.01 29.17 9.36
C LEU A 122 -7.50 29.41 9.64
N GLU A 123 -8.38 28.53 9.17
CA GLU A 123 -9.83 28.62 9.43
C GLU A 123 -10.22 28.19 10.85
N SER A 124 -9.33 27.53 11.58
CA SER A 124 -9.52 27.21 13.00
C SER A 124 -9.12 28.40 13.88
N SER A 125 -8.02 29.08 13.56
CA SER A 125 -7.59 30.30 14.26
C SER A 125 -8.59 31.45 14.11
N LYS A 126 -9.18 31.65 12.92
CA LYS A 126 -10.26 32.66 12.71
C LYS A 126 -11.54 32.40 13.53
N LYS A 127 -11.77 31.16 13.97
CA LYS A 127 -12.91 30.81 14.84
C LYS A 127 -12.54 30.77 16.33
N ALA A 128 -11.25 30.63 16.63
CA ALA A 128 -10.72 30.62 17.99
C ALA A 128 -10.54 32.03 18.57
N ASP A 129 -10.51 33.08 17.73
CA ASP A 129 -10.48 34.47 18.22
C ASP A 129 -11.83 34.91 18.83
N GLU A 130 -12.88 34.08 18.73
CA GLU A 130 -14.12 34.21 19.51
C GLU A 130 -14.29 33.14 20.61
N SER A 131 -13.37 32.17 20.75
CA SER A 131 -13.46 31.18 21.83
C SER A 131 -12.10 30.60 22.22
N VAL A 132 -11.59 31.16 23.32
CA VAL A 132 -10.58 30.69 24.28
C VAL A 132 -9.91 29.33 23.99
N GLY A 133 -8.61 29.42 23.71
CA GLY A 133 -7.52 28.56 24.22
C GLY A 133 -7.75 27.06 24.38
N PHE A 134 -7.13 26.27 23.49
CA PHE A 134 -6.68 24.92 23.85
C PHE A 134 -5.40 24.56 23.11
N ALA A 135 -4.30 24.40 23.85
CA ALA A 135 -3.02 23.92 23.34
C ALA A 135 -3.04 22.39 23.17
N CYS A 136 -2.52 21.89 22.05
CA CYS A 136 -2.26 20.46 21.87
C CYS A 136 -0.89 20.06 22.45
N PRO A 137 -0.79 19.03 23.29
CA PRO A 137 0.49 18.47 23.71
C PRO A 137 1.19 17.78 22.54
N ARG A 138 2.49 18.08 22.37
CA ARG A 138 3.38 17.39 21.44
C ARG A 138 3.67 15.99 22.00
N MET A 139 3.20 14.93 21.34
CA MET A 139 3.49 13.55 21.76
C MET A 139 4.98 13.22 21.59
N SER A 140 5.52 12.45 22.54
CA SER A 140 6.93 12.08 22.58
C SER A 140 7.24 10.95 21.59
N GLU A 141 8.50 10.91 21.12
CA GLU A 141 9.01 9.93 20.15
C GLU A 141 8.91 8.47 20.61
N GLN A 142 8.80 8.24 21.93
CA GLN A 142 8.70 6.91 22.54
C GLN A 142 7.34 6.26 22.32
N ASP A 143 6.27 7.04 22.16
CA ASP A 143 4.91 6.53 21.91
C ASP A 143 4.76 6.03 20.46
N LEU A 144 5.57 6.53 19.52
CA LEU A 144 5.58 6.08 18.13
C LEU A 144 6.10 4.65 17.95
N ARG A 145 7.00 4.18 18.84
CA ARG A 145 7.62 2.86 18.72
C ARG A 145 6.72 1.71 19.21
N ARG A 146 5.72 1.98 20.04
CA ARG A 146 4.78 0.95 20.51
C ARG A 146 3.72 0.55 19.47
N LEU A 147 3.55 1.34 18.41
CA LEU A 147 2.55 1.10 17.34
C LEU A 147 3.10 0.34 16.12
N THR A 148 4.37 -0.05 16.11
CA THR A 148 4.99 -0.76 14.96
C THR A 148 4.85 -2.28 15.04
N VAL A 149 4.19 -2.84 16.06
CA VAL A 149 4.11 -4.30 16.28
C VAL A 149 2.82 -4.93 15.78
N GLU A 150 1.80 -4.16 15.37
CA GLU A 150 0.52 -4.78 15.04
C GLU A 150 0.17 -4.74 13.54
N ASP A 151 0.18 -5.95 13.01
CA ASP A 151 -0.66 -6.47 11.93
C ASP A 151 -0.16 -6.30 10.48
N PHE A 152 0.82 -7.14 10.14
CA PHE A 152 1.15 -7.50 8.76
C PHE A 152 0.74 -8.97 8.53
N GLY A 153 -0.47 -9.18 8.03
CA GLY A 153 -0.86 -10.29 7.15
C GLY A 153 -0.70 -11.71 7.70
N GLU A 154 -1.83 -12.35 7.98
CA GLU A 154 -1.90 -13.79 8.23
C GLU A 154 -1.37 -14.58 7.03
N GLU A 155 -0.30 -15.35 7.26
CA GLU A 155 0.28 -16.27 6.29
C GLU A 155 -0.64 -17.49 6.16
N ILE A 156 -1.24 -17.70 5.00
CA ILE A 156 -1.95 -18.95 4.70
C ILE A 156 -0.89 -20.04 4.55
N ALA A 157 -0.55 -20.70 5.65
CA ALA A 157 0.21 -21.94 5.64
C ALA A 157 -0.68 -23.02 5.02
N GLU A 158 -0.40 -23.38 3.76
CA GLU A 158 -0.95 -24.59 3.13
C GLU A 158 -0.51 -25.80 3.96
N THR A 159 -1.47 -26.47 4.58
CA THR A 159 -1.27 -27.57 5.52
C THR A 159 -0.75 -28.83 4.81
N LEU A 160 0.57 -28.94 4.66
CA LEU A 160 1.20 -30.23 4.41
C LEU A 160 1.20 -31.03 5.72
N SER A 161 0.14 -31.81 5.90
CA SER A 161 -0.01 -32.83 6.93
C SER A 161 1.18 -33.79 6.90
N THR A 162 2.16 -33.56 7.78
CA THR A 162 3.25 -34.50 8.03
C THR A 162 2.85 -35.33 9.24
N ASN A 163 2.17 -36.44 8.97
CA ASN A 163 1.99 -37.52 9.94
C ASN A 163 3.37 -38.06 10.35
N LYS A 164 3.79 -37.78 11.59
CA LYS A 164 4.82 -38.56 12.29
C LYS A 164 4.11 -39.68 13.06
N PRO A 165 4.42 -40.97 12.82
CA PRO A 165 4.19 -41.99 13.82
C PRO A 165 5.41 -42.07 14.75
N VAL A 166 5.15 -41.92 16.04
CA VAL A 166 6.01 -42.31 17.16
C VAL A 166 5.86 -43.82 17.34
N ILE A 167 6.95 -44.59 17.23
CA ILE A 167 7.02 -45.96 17.75
C ILE A 167 8.38 -46.14 18.44
N GLN A 168 8.30 -46.74 19.62
CA GLN A 168 9.32 -46.94 20.65
C GLN A 168 10.38 -47.96 20.26
N GLU A 169 11.55 -47.84 20.90
CA GLU A 169 12.71 -48.71 20.78
C GLU A 169 12.44 -50.13 21.28
N THR A 170 12.83 -51.15 20.51
CA THR A 170 13.51 -52.37 20.99
C THR A 170 14.00 -53.25 19.83
N GLY A 171 15.23 -53.76 19.94
CA GLY A 171 15.61 -55.07 19.37
C GLY A 171 16.39 -55.13 18.06
N GLN A 172 17.73 -55.08 18.18
CA GLN A 172 18.79 -55.83 17.47
C GLN A 172 18.62 -56.36 16.01
N ARG A 173 19.67 -56.05 15.22
CA ARG A 173 20.55 -56.97 14.42
C ARG A 173 20.62 -56.68 12.90
N ASN A 174 21.82 -56.33 12.45
CA ASN A 174 22.37 -56.30 11.06
C ASN A 174 22.24 -57.67 10.34
N PRO A 175 22.42 -57.82 8.99
CA PRO A 175 23.44 -57.16 8.15
C PRO A 175 23.07 -56.81 6.67
N GLU A 176 24.01 -56.11 6.01
CA GLU A 176 24.47 -56.15 4.59
C GLU A 176 23.41 -56.35 3.47
N THR A 177 23.35 -55.63 2.33
CA THR A 177 24.37 -55.50 1.27
C THR A 177 23.78 -54.66 0.09
N GLU A 178 24.66 -54.14 -0.77
CA GLU A 178 24.51 -53.93 -2.24
C GLU A 178 23.78 -52.72 -2.89
N ILE A 179 24.64 -51.93 -3.53
CA ILE A 179 24.57 -51.09 -4.74
C ILE A 179 23.56 -51.55 -5.82
N LYS A 180 22.78 -50.62 -6.42
CA LYS A 180 22.64 -50.46 -7.91
C LYS A 180 21.78 -49.29 -8.39
N GLN A 181 22.15 -48.83 -9.58
CA GLN A 181 21.78 -47.60 -10.27
C GLN A 181 20.49 -47.72 -11.11
N LYS A 182 19.85 -46.56 -11.34
CA LYS A 182 19.08 -46.08 -12.52
C LYS A 182 18.08 -47.02 -13.24
N LYS A 183 16.86 -46.50 -13.46
CA LYS A 183 16.16 -46.59 -14.77
C LYS A 183 15.03 -45.54 -14.91
N LYS A 184 15.19 -44.62 -15.88
CA LYS A 184 14.11 -43.80 -16.46
C LYS A 184 13.08 -44.72 -17.12
N LYS A 185 11.79 -44.54 -16.85
CA LYS A 185 10.69 -45.16 -17.62
C LYS A 185 9.76 -44.10 -18.22
N LYS A 186 9.20 -44.51 -19.36
CA LYS A 186 8.73 -43.72 -20.50
C LYS A 186 7.44 -42.93 -20.23
N LYS A 187 7.36 -41.79 -20.91
CA LYS A 187 6.23 -40.85 -21.02
C LYS A 187 5.04 -41.56 -21.68
N GLY A 188 4.00 -41.89 -20.90
CA GLY A 188 2.73 -42.37 -21.42
C GLY A 188 1.92 -41.22 -22.00
N GLN A 189 1.40 -41.39 -23.21
CA GLN A 189 0.52 -40.43 -23.88
C GLN A 189 -0.73 -40.18 -23.03
N ARG A 190 -0.95 -38.92 -22.62
CA ARG A 190 -2.21 -38.51 -21.99
C ARG A 190 -3.27 -38.40 -23.10
N LYS A 191 -4.39 -39.10 -22.91
CA LYS A 191 -5.58 -38.95 -23.77
C LYS A 191 -6.00 -37.48 -23.72
N LYS A 192 -6.06 -36.82 -24.87
CA LYS A 192 -6.57 -35.45 -24.99
C LYS A 192 -8.06 -35.47 -24.64
N SER A 193 -8.48 -34.60 -23.72
CA SER A 193 -9.90 -34.41 -23.41
C SER A 193 -10.54 -33.60 -24.54
N ALA A 194 -11.80 -33.92 -24.89
CA ALA A 194 -12.57 -33.30 -25.97
C ALA A 194 -12.72 -31.76 -25.88
N ILE A 195 -12.36 -31.16 -24.76
CA ILE A 195 -12.36 -29.71 -24.53
C ILE A 195 -11.22 -28.99 -25.27
N ASP A 196 -10.09 -29.67 -25.54
CA ASP A 196 -8.89 -29.07 -26.15
C ASP A 196 -9.02 -28.88 -27.68
N ASP A 197 -10.08 -29.39 -28.30
CA ASP A 197 -10.37 -29.26 -29.75
C ASP A 197 -11.42 -28.16 -30.04
N ILE A 198 -12.07 -27.62 -29.00
CA ILE A 198 -13.13 -26.60 -29.12
C ILE A 198 -12.58 -25.17 -28.97
N PHE A 199 -11.38 -25.00 -28.40
CA PHE A 199 -10.79 -23.68 -28.12
C PHE A 199 -9.36 -23.50 -28.65
N GLY A 200 -8.95 -24.33 -29.63
CA GLY A 200 -7.69 -24.16 -30.37
C GLY A 200 -7.82 -23.17 -31.51
#